data_AF-A0A3E0EL06-F1
#
_entry.id   AF-A0A3E0EL06-F1
#
_cell.length_a   1.000
_cell.length_b   1.000
_cell.length_c   1.000
_cell.angle_alpha   90.00
_cell.angle_beta   90.00
_cell.angle_gamma   90.00
#
_symmetry.space_group_name_H-M   'P 1'
#
loop_
_entity.id
_entity.type
_entity.pdbx_description
1 polymer ?
#
loop_
_entity_poly.entity_id
_entity_poly.type
_entity_poly.pdbx_seq_one_letter_code
_entity_poly.pdbx_strand_id
1 'polypeptide(L)'
;MKSTRELFKGKEYLLDEPEVAKLLEYCEELQDEIVEFKFAKTNNKELAMLDMLKEVIKGCNAVEKEQMEHERFGYDVPNYQETISNLKGYILRRCQDEKIYL
;
A
#
# COMPACT_ATOMS: atom_id res chain seq x y z
N MET A 1 -8.94 -20.71 -1.90
CA MET A 1 -8.29 -22.03 -2.03
C MET A 1 -9.37 -23.09 -2.13
N LYS A 2 -9.11 -24.22 -2.80
CA LYS A 2 -10.01 -25.38 -2.74
C LYS A 2 -10.01 -25.92 -1.31
N SER A 3 -11.16 -26.34 -0.79
CA SER A 3 -11.21 -26.93 0.55
C SER A 3 -10.49 -28.28 0.57
N THR A 4 -10.01 -28.71 1.74
CA THR A 4 -9.39 -30.02 1.94
C THR A 4 -10.28 -31.15 1.42
N ARG A 5 -11.60 -31.04 1.61
CA ARG A 5 -12.59 -32.00 1.09
C ARG A 5 -12.67 -32.03 -0.44
N GLU A 6 -12.45 -30.90 -1.10
CA GLU A 6 -12.41 -30.81 -2.57
C GLU A 6 -11.08 -31.32 -3.13
N LEU A 7 -9.97 -31.15 -2.40
CA LEU A 7 -8.65 -31.64 -2.78
C LEU A 7 -8.57 -33.17 -2.76
N PHE A 8 -9.20 -33.80 -1.76
CA PHE A 8 -9.16 -35.26 -1.55
C PHE A 8 -10.43 -35.97 -2.01
N LYS A 9 -11.31 -35.31 -2.77
CA LYS A 9 -12.55 -35.91 -3.27
C LYS A 9 -12.27 -37.20 -4.06
N GLY A 10 -12.86 -38.31 -3.62
CA GLY A 10 -12.64 -39.65 -4.22
C GLY A 10 -11.36 -40.36 -3.77
N LYS A 11 -10.58 -39.77 -2.86
CA LYS A 11 -9.40 -40.36 -2.21
C LYS A 11 -9.32 -39.97 -0.74
N GLU A 12 -10.45 -40.10 -0.04
CA GLU A 12 -10.61 -39.70 1.37
C GLU A 12 -9.68 -40.47 2.32
N TYR A 13 -9.33 -41.72 1.97
CA TYR A 13 -8.38 -42.55 2.75
C TYR A 13 -7.00 -41.91 2.93
N LEU A 14 -6.60 -40.98 2.05
CA LEU A 14 -5.34 -40.27 2.20
C LEU A 14 -5.36 -39.29 3.37
N LEU A 15 -6.53 -38.87 3.85
CA LEU A 15 -6.65 -38.00 5.02
C LEU A 15 -6.33 -38.73 6.33
N ASP A 16 -6.39 -40.07 6.32
CA ASP A 16 -6.03 -40.91 7.47
C ASP A 16 -4.52 -41.14 7.58
N GLU A 17 -3.76 -40.80 6.52
CA GLU A 17 -2.31 -40.92 6.51
C GLU A 17 -1.66 -39.83 7.39
N PRO A 18 -0.79 -40.19 8.35
CA PRO A 18 -0.23 -39.24 9.30
C PRO A 18 0.66 -38.17 8.63
N GLU A 19 1.30 -38.48 7.51
CA GLU A 19 2.06 -37.53 6.71
C GLU A 19 1.16 -36.48 6.04
N VAL A 20 -0.04 -36.88 5.61
CA VAL A 20 -1.02 -35.97 5.01
C VAL A 20 -1.62 -35.06 6.07
N ALA A 21 -1.91 -35.59 7.26
CA ALA A 21 -2.34 -34.79 8.40
C ALA A 21 -1.31 -33.70 8.76
N LYS A 22 -0.03 -34.06 8.88
CA LYS A 22 1.06 -33.10 9.13
C LYS A 22 1.22 -32.06 8.02
N LEU A 23 1.05 -32.48 6.76
CA LEU A 23 1.14 -31.56 5.63
C LEU A 23 -0.02 -30.54 5.66
N LEU A 24 -1.22 -30.97 6.02
CA LEU A 24 -2.39 -30.10 6.14
C LEU A 24 -2.20 -29.09 7.26
N GLU A 25 -1.73 -29.53 8.43
CA GLU A 25 -1.40 -28.67 9.56
C GLU A 25 -0.37 -27.60 9.17
N TYR A 26 0.74 -28.01 8.53
CA TYR A 26 1.75 -27.07 8.03
C TYR A 26 1.18 -26.08 6.98
N CYS A 27 0.27 -26.53 6.11
CA CYS A 27 -0.37 -25.65 5.13
C CYS A 27 -1.32 -24.65 5.78
N GLU A 28 -2.02 -25.03 6.85
CA GLU A 28 -2.89 -24.15 7.64
C GLU A 28 -2.05 -23.09 8.37
N GLU A 29 -0.97 -23.48 9.04
CA GLU A 29 -0.03 -22.55 9.68
C GLU A 29 0.53 -21.52 8.69
N LEU A 30 1.02 -21.99 7.53
CA LEU A 30 1.48 -21.10 6.47
C LEU A 30 0.39 -20.16 5.96
N GLN A 31 -0.86 -20.64 5.88
CA GLN A 31 -1.96 -19.81 5.40
C GLN A 31 -2.27 -18.69 6.38
N ASP A 32 -2.26 -18.96 7.68
CA ASP A 32 -2.46 -17.96 8.73
C ASP A 32 -1.33 -16.93 8.72
N GLU A 33 -0.07 -17.36 8.65
CA GLU A 33 1.09 -16.46 8.51
C GLU A 33 0.97 -15.55 7.28
N ILE A 34 0.51 -16.09 6.14
CA ILE A 34 0.29 -15.32 4.92
C ILE A 34 -0.81 -14.27 5.10
N VAL A 35 -1.89 -14.60 5.82
CA VAL A 35 -2.98 -13.66 6.10
C VAL A 35 -2.50 -12.53 7.00
N GLU A 36 -1.80 -12.85 8.08
CA GLU A 36 -1.20 -11.86 8.98
C GLU A 36 -0.19 -10.97 8.25
N PHE A 37 0.69 -11.57 7.44
CA PHE A 37 1.66 -10.84 6.62
C PHE A 37 0.97 -9.88 5.63
N LYS A 38 -0.10 -10.34 4.96
CA LYS A 38 -0.89 -9.48 4.07
C LYS A 38 -1.56 -8.35 4.84
N PHE A 39 -2.13 -8.61 6.01
CA PHE A 39 -2.78 -7.59 6.83
C PHE A 39 -1.77 -6.53 7.31
N ALA A 40 -0.63 -6.95 7.85
CA ALA A 40 0.46 -6.07 8.25
C ALA A 40 0.98 -5.23 7.08
N LYS A 41 1.13 -5.84 5.89
CA LYS A 41 1.54 -5.14 4.67
C LYS A 41 0.49 -4.13 4.19
N THR A 42 -0.80 -4.44 4.29
CA THR A 42 -1.89 -3.50 3.94
C THR A 42 -1.92 -2.31 4.89
N ASN A 43 -1.84 -2.53 6.21
CA ASN A 43 -1.76 -1.45 7.19
C ASN A 43 -0.56 -0.52 6.94
N ASN A 44 0.60 -1.10 6.59
CA ASN A 44 1.79 -0.30 6.28
C ASN A 44 1.56 0.61 5.06
N LYS A 45 0.91 0.10 4.01
CA LYS A 45 0.57 0.89 2.82
C LYS A 45 -0.43 2.01 3.10
N GLU A 46 -1.45 1.76 3.93
CA GLU A 46 -2.42 2.79 4.30
C GLU A 46 -1.77 3.93 5.08
N LEU A 47 -0.88 3.61 6.02
CA LEU A 47 -0.08 4.61 6.74
C LEU A 47 0.81 5.41 5.80
N ALA A 48 1.51 4.74 4.88
CA ALA A 48 2.36 5.38 3.89
C ALA A 48 1.57 6.32 2.96
N MET A 49 0.37 5.92 2.52
CA MET A 49 -0.52 6.77 1.74
C MET A 49 -0.99 7.98 2.53
N LEU A 50 -1.34 7.80 3.81
CA LEU A 50 -1.82 8.87 4.67
C LEU A 50 -0.73 9.92 4.92
N ASP A 51 0.52 9.51 5.12
CA ASP A 51 1.65 10.42 5.27
C ASP A 51 1.97 11.15 3.97
N MET A 52 1.94 10.47 2.82
CA MET A 52 2.10 11.10 1.51
C MET A 52 1.02 12.17 1.27
N LEU A 53 -0.25 11.89 1.56
CA LEU A 53 -1.35 12.84 1.39
C LEU A 53 -1.18 14.08 2.28
N LYS A 54 -0.72 13.91 3.54
CA LYS A 54 -0.42 15.04 4.44
C LYS A 54 0.66 15.96 3.86
N GLU A 55 1.74 15.40 3.33
CA GLU A 55 2.82 16.19 2.73
C GLU A 55 2.37 16.92 1.45
N VAL A 56 1.54 16.29 0.63
CA VAL A 56 0.92 16.95 -0.54
C VAL A 56 0.06 18.14 -0.10
N ILE A 57 -0.82 17.96 0.89
CA ILE A 57 -1.68 19.03 1.41
C ILE A 57 -0.84 20.18 1.97
N LYS A 58 0.24 19.87 2.70
CA LYS A 58 1.17 20.89 3.22
C LYS A 58 1.82 21.70 2.10
N GLY A 59 2.22 21.03 1.01
CA GLY A 59 2.73 21.69 -0.19
C GLY A 59 1.70 22.62 -0.84
N CYS A 60 0.45 22.17 -1.01
CA CYS A 60 -0.62 22.99 -1.55
C CYS A 60 -0.88 24.25 -0.69
N ASN A 61 -0.97 24.09 0.63
CA ASN A 61 -1.19 25.21 1.55
C ASN A 61 -0.06 26.26 1.49
N ALA A 62 1.20 25.82 1.28
CA ALA A 62 2.32 26.73 1.12
C ALA A 62 2.19 27.57 -0.16
N VAL A 63 1.83 26.92 -1.28
CA VAL A 63 1.62 27.58 -2.58
C VAL A 63 0.44 28.55 -2.52
N GLU A 64 -0.67 28.18 -1.87
CA GLU A 64 -1.81 29.08 -1.67
C GLU A 64 -1.42 30.33 -0.86
N LYS A 65 -0.56 30.17 0.15
CA LYS A 65 -0.06 31.29 0.94
C LYS A 65 0.82 32.23 0.11
N GLU A 66 1.75 31.68 -0.67
CA GLU A 66 2.58 32.47 -1.59
C GLU A 66 1.74 33.21 -2.63
N GLN A 67 0.70 32.58 -3.16
CA GLN A 67 -0.23 33.21 -4.08
C GLN A 67 -1.03 34.35 -3.43
N MET A 68 -1.50 34.18 -2.19
CA MET A 68 -2.14 35.28 -1.44
C MET A 68 -1.19 36.45 -1.19
N GLU A 69 0.09 36.18 -0.91
CA GLU A 69 1.12 37.22 -0.73
C GLU A 69 1.43 37.93 -2.05
N HIS A 70 1.49 37.20 -3.17
CA HIS A 70 1.58 37.76 -4.51
C HIS A 70 0.41 38.72 -4.81
N GLU A 71 -0.83 38.27 -4.64
CA GLU A 71 -2.03 39.08 -4.88
C GLU A 71 -2.08 40.34 -4.00
N ARG A 72 -1.54 40.24 -2.77
CA ARG A 72 -1.57 41.31 -1.79
C ARG A 72 -0.45 42.35 -1.96
N PHE A 73 0.72 41.93 -2.42
CA PHE A 73 1.93 42.77 -2.42
C PHE A 73 2.62 42.90 -3.79
N GLY A 74 2.16 42.17 -4.81
CA GLY A 74 2.71 42.23 -6.17
C GLY A 74 4.09 41.58 -6.33
N TYR A 75 4.42 40.57 -5.52
CA TYR A 75 5.67 39.79 -5.66
C TYR A 75 5.69 38.97 -6.95
N ASP A 76 6.72 38.18 -7.24
CA ASP A 76 6.69 37.32 -8.43
C ASP A 76 5.68 36.18 -8.29
N VAL A 77 5.05 35.80 -9.41
CA VAL A 77 4.08 34.70 -9.46
C VAL A 77 4.83 33.37 -9.26
N PRO A 78 4.32 32.45 -8.42
CA PRO A 78 4.90 31.12 -8.29
C PRO A 78 4.98 30.41 -9.66
N ASN A 79 6.08 29.69 -9.92
CA ASN A 79 6.19 28.88 -11.13
C ASN A 79 5.31 27.62 -11.01
N TYR A 80 4.02 27.77 -11.31
CA TYR A 80 3.03 26.70 -11.20
C TYR A 80 3.40 25.42 -11.96
N GLN A 81 4.05 25.55 -13.11
CA GLN A 81 4.45 24.42 -13.93
C GLN A 81 5.54 23.59 -13.24
N GLU A 82 6.51 24.26 -12.64
CA GLU A 82 7.57 23.64 -11.86
C GLU A 82 7.02 23.03 -10.56
N THR A 83 6.15 23.74 -9.85
CA THR A 83 5.47 23.23 -8.64
C THR A 83 4.69 21.94 -8.92
N ILE A 84 3.91 21.89 -10.00
CA ILE A 84 3.16 20.69 -10.39
C ILE A 84 4.11 19.56 -10.79
N SER A 85 5.20 19.87 -11.48
CA SER A 85 6.22 18.87 -11.86
C SER A 85 6.91 18.27 -10.65
N ASN A 86 7.26 19.11 -9.67
CA ASN A 86 7.86 18.69 -8.40
C ASN A 86 6.90 17.84 -7.57
N LEU A 87 5.62 18.22 -7.51
CA LEU A 87 4.59 17.43 -6.83
C LEU A 87 4.42 16.04 -7.46
N LYS A 88 4.33 15.97 -8.79
CA LYS A 88 4.29 14.69 -9.53
C LYS A 88 5.52 13.83 -9.25
N GLY A 89 6.71 14.44 -9.28
CA GLY A 89 7.97 13.77 -8.98
C GLY A 89 8.02 13.22 -7.56
N TYR A 90 7.57 14.01 -6.58
CA TYR A 90 7.49 13.60 -5.18
C TYR A 90 6.56 12.40 -5.00
N ILE A 91 5.35 12.45 -5.57
CA ILE A 91 4.37 11.35 -5.49
C ILE A 91 4.95 10.08 -6.13
N LEU A 92 5.49 10.17 -7.35
CA LEU A 92 6.06 9.02 -8.04
C LEU A 92 7.22 8.38 -7.26
N ARG A 93 8.12 9.21 -6.72
CA ARG A 93 9.25 8.73 -5.90
C ARG A 93 8.75 8.07 -4.62
N ARG A 94 7.77 8.67 -3.94
CA ARG A 94 7.22 8.04 -2.73
C ARG A 94 6.49 6.74 -3.00
N CYS A 95 5.75 6.66 -4.10
CA CYS A 95 5.13 5.42 -4.53
C CYS A 95 6.16 4.31 -4.79
N GLN A 96 7.33 4.64 -5.37
CA GLN A 96 8.43 3.68 -5.53
C GLN A 96 8.99 3.20 -4.19
N ASP A 97 9.33 4.13 -3.29
CA ASP A 97 9.92 3.82 -1.98
C ASP A 97 9.00 2.90 -1.15
N GLU A 98 7.70 3.19 -1.17
CA GLU A 98 6.67 2.48 -0.39
C GLU A 98 6.06 1.27 -1.13
N LYS A 99 6.58 0.96 -2.33
CA LYS A 99 6.08 -0.14 -3.19
C LYS A 99 4.56 -0.04 -3.42
N ILE A 100 4.08 1.19 -3.57
CA ILE A 100 2.74 1.54 -4.00
C ILE A 100 2.80 1.62 -5.52
N TYR A 101 2.20 0.65 -6.18
CA TYR A 101 2.09 0.63 -7.64
C TYR A 101 0.86 1.46 -8.02
N LEU A 102 1.09 2.60 -8.68
CA LEU A 102 0.05 3.48 -9.24
C LEU A 102 -0.54 2.90 -10.52
#